data_AF-A0A7S2X7L2-F1
#
_entry.id   AF-A0A7S2X7L2-F1
#
_cell.length_a   1.000
_cell.length_b   1.000
_cell.length_c   1.000
_cell.angle_alpha   90.00
_cell.angle_beta   90.00
_cell.angle_gamma   90.00
#
_symmetry.space_group_name_H-M   'P 1'
#
loop_
_entity.id
_entity.type
_entity.pdbx_description
1 polymer ?
#
loop_
_entity_poly.entity_id
_entity_poly.type
_entity_poly.pdbx_seq_one_letter_code
_entity_poly.pdbx_strand_id
1 'polypeptide(L)'
;LAVAQAQRPQKTYRVRVDNLAFSQPLSGIFVSIHDKMAPPLFTFNKPASPELAILAEDGNPQPLVDLFKGQNGVSQAFSVPGPIPPGASTNFSLKVSGNEYLSLGTMAINTNDC
;
A
#
# COMPACT_ATOMS: atom_id res chain seq x y z
N LEU A 1 6.78 24.44 -28.05
CA LEU A 1 7.23 23.06 -28.34
C LEU A 1 6.85 22.18 -27.16
N ALA A 2 5.90 21.26 -27.35
CA ALA A 2 5.58 20.26 -26.34
C ALA A 2 6.71 19.23 -26.32
N VAL A 3 7.42 19.11 -25.20
CA VAL A 3 8.41 18.06 -25.02
C VAL A 3 7.63 16.77 -24.83
N ALA A 4 7.72 15.84 -25.77
CA ALA A 4 7.21 14.49 -25.58
C ALA A 4 7.92 13.90 -24.36
N GLN A 5 7.16 13.61 -23.30
CA GLN A 5 7.72 12.92 -22.14
C GLN A 5 8.22 11.56 -22.62
N ALA A 6 9.52 11.31 -22.48
CA ALA A 6 10.09 10.00 -22.77
C ALA A 6 9.38 8.97 -21.88
N GLN A 7 8.68 8.03 -22.51
CA GLN A 7 7.91 7.01 -21.83
C GLN A 7 8.89 6.10 -21.08
N ARG A 8 8.92 6.21 -19.75
CA ARG A 8 9.83 5.41 -18.92
C ARG A 8 9.53 3.93 -19.14
N PRO A 9 10.55 3.05 -19.21
CA PRO A 9 10.33 1.63 -19.36
C PRO A 9 9.48 1.13 -18.18
N GLN A 10 8.36 0.49 -18.52
CA GLN A 10 7.38 0.00 -17.56
C GLN A 10 7.56 -1.51 -17.37
N LYS A 11 7.69 -1.94 -16.12
CA LYS A 11 7.77 -3.35 -15.73
C LYS A 11 6.50 -3.75 -14.98
N THR A 12 6.07 -4.98 -15.16
CA THR A 12 4.98 -5.56 -14.37
C THR A 12 5.56 -6.54 -13.37
N TYR A 13 5.20 -6.37 -12.10
CA TYR A 13 5.58 -7.26 -11.01
C TYR A 13 4.35 -8.00 -10.51
N ARG A 14 4.49 -9.29 -10.22
CA ARG A 14 3.48 -10.06 -9.50
C ARG A 14 3.93 -10.15 -8.05
N VAL A 15 3.10 -9.65 -7.14
CA VAL A 15 3.36 -9.68 -5.70
C VAL A 15 2.48 -10.74 -5.07
N ARG A 16 3.07 -11.57 -4.21
CA ARG A 16 2.38 -12.51 -3.35
C ARG A 16 2.65 -12.11 -1.90
N VAL A 17 1.59 -11.99 -1.11
CA VAL A 17 1.68 -11.72 0.32
C VAL A 17 1.19 -12.97 1.04
N ASP A 18 2.02 -13.48 1.95
CA ASP A 18 1.77 -14.65 2.78
C ASP A 18 1.44 -14.24 4.20
N ASN A 19 0.27 -14.63 4.69
CA ASN A 19 -0.02 -14.51 6.11
C ASN A 19 0.60 -15.70 6.85
N LEU A 20 1.81 -15.50 7.39
CA LEU A 20 2.53 -16.49 8.20
C LEU A 20 2.19 -16.43 9.69
N ALA A 21 1.27 -15.54 10.11
CA ALA A 21 0.94 -15.35 11.51
C ALA A 21 0.11 -16.52 12.06
N PHE A 22 0.30 -16.82 13.34
CA PHE A 22 -0.44 -17.89 14.03
C PHE A 22 -1.80 -17.36 14.52
N SER A 23 -2.89 -17.96 14.02
CA SER A 23 -4.27 -17.62 14.43
C SER A 23 -4.65 -16.14 14.28
N GLN A 24 -3.92 -15.39 13.46
CA GLN A 24 -4.08 -13.95 13.28
C GLN A 24 -4.41 -13.62 11.82
N PRO A 25 -5.67 -13.27 11.48
CA PRO A 25 -5.99 -12.81 10.14
C PRO A 25 -5.47 -11.39 9.90
N LEU A 26 -5.10 -11.10 8.64
CA LEU A 26 -4.73 -9.76 8.18
C LEU A 26 -5.93 -9.09 7.50
N SER A 27 -6.06 -7.78 7.62
CA SER A 27 -7.13 -7.01 6.98
C SER A 27 -6.90 -6.85 5.46
N GLY A 28 -7.65 -5.95 4.82
CA GLY A 28 -7.29 -5.48 3.49
C GLY A 28 -5.90 -4.85 3.49
N ILE A 29 -5.25 -4.84 2.32
CA ILE A 29 -3.92 -4.27 2.18
C ILE A 29 -4.03 -2.95 1.43
N PHE A 30 -3.53 -1.86 2.01
CA PHE A 30 -3.22 -0.64 1.27
C PHE A 30 -1.90 -0.83 0.49
N VAL A 31 -1.88 -0.43 -0.78
CA VAL A 31 -0.71 -0.51 -1.64
C VAL A 31 -0.52 0.81 -2.39
N SER A 32 0.72 1.32 -2.40
CA SER A 32 1.10 2.51 -3.16
C SER A 32 2.42 2.30 -3.92
N ILE A 33 2.44 2.73 -5.18
CA ILE A 33 3.66 2.88 -5.99
C ILE A 33 3.92 4.36 -6.16
N HIS A 34 5.10 4.81 -5.76
CA HIS A 34 5.40 6.22 -5.68
C HIS A 34 6.89 6.53 -5.83
N ASP A 35 7.25 7.77 -6.12
CA ASP A 35 8.63 8.25 -6.09
C ASP A 35 8.93 9.02 -4.79
N LYS A 36 10.08 9.70 -4.75
CA LYS A 36 10.57 10.46 -3.60
C LYS A 36 9.79 11.74 -3.30
N MET A 37 8.90 12.19 -4.19
CA MET A 37 8.07 13.37 -4.00
C MET A 37 6.80 13.06 -3.21
N ALA A 38 6.37 11.80 -3.19
CA ALA A 38 5.22 11.39 -2.41
C ALA A 38 5.53 11.42 -0.90
N PRO A 39 4.54 11.74 -0.05
CA PRO A 39 4.67 11.60 1.38
C PRO A 39 4.92 10.13 1.76
N PRO A 40 5.74 9.86 2.79
CA PRO A 40 5.93 8.49 3.27
C PRO A 40 4.63 7.95 3.90
N LEU A 41 4.36 6.64 3.75
CA LEU A 41 3.23 6.00 4.42
C LEU A 41 3.31 6.12 5.94
N PHE A 42 4.51 5.91 6.50
CA PHE A 42 4.80 6.15 7.91
C PHE A 42 6.24 6.66 8.06
N THR A 43 6.52 7.33 9.17
CA THR A 43 7.88 7.70 9.56
C THR A 43 8.13 7.18 10.96
N PHE A 44 9.25 6.47 11.16
CA PHE A 44 9.63 5.96 12.46
C PHE A 44 9.71 7.09 13.51
N ASN A 45 9.22 6.83 14.73
CA ASN A 45 9.11 7.81 15.81
C ASN A 45 8.28 9.07 15.49
N LYS A 46 7.34 8.98 14.54
CA LYS A 46 6.35 10.03 14.28
C LYS A 46 4.93 9.47 14.48
N PRO A 47 3.98 10.32 14.90
CA PRO A 47 2.57 9.94 14.91
C PRO A 47 2.12 9.44 13.53
N ALA A 48 1.24 8.45 13.53
CA ALA A 48 0.55 8.00 12.32
C ALA A 48 -0.32 9.13 11.75
N SER A 49 -0.56 9.12 10.44
CA SER A 49 -1.63 9.95 9.88
C SER A 49 -3.00 9.42 10.36
N PRO A 50 -4.05 10.25 10.39
CA PRO A 50 -5.40 9.79 10.72
C PRO A 50 -5.85 8.60 9.86
N GLU A 51 -5.49 8.59 8.58
CA GLU A 51 -5.84 7.53 7.64
C GLU A 51 -5.08 6.23 7.92
N LEU A 52 -3.82 6.33 8.34
CA LEU A 52 -3.05 5.16 8.78
C LEU A 52 -3.58 4.60 10.10
N ALA A 53 -4.03 5.45 11.02
CA ALA A 53 -4.69 5.01 12.24
C ALA A 53 -5.98 4.24 11.93
N ILE A 54 -6.81 4.71 11.00
CA ILE A 54 -8.02 3.97 10.57
C ILE A 54 -7.67 2.59 10.00
N LEU A 55 -6.56 2.46 9.25
CA LEU A 55 -6.11 1.14 8.82
C LEU A 55 -5.70 0.29 10.02
N ALA A 56 -4.92 0.84 10.96
CA ALA A 56 -4.39 0.12 12.11
C ALA A 56 -5.45 -0.25 13.16
N GLU A 57 -6.54 0.51 13.27
CA GLU A 57 -7.62 0.33 14.24
C GLU A 57 -8.80 -0.46 13.67
N ASP A 58 -9.24 -0.12 12.46
CA ASP A 58 -10.47 -0.68 11.86
C ASP A 58 -10.18 -1.66 10.71
N GLY A 59 -8.92 -1.80 10.30
CA GLY A 59 -8.53 -2.64 9.16
C GLY A 59 -9.00 -2.09 7.81
N ASN A 60 -9.42 -0.83 7.74
CA ASN A 60 -9.96 -0.21 6.53
C ASN A 60 -8.87 0.55 5.74
N PRO A 61 -8.43 0.07 4.57
CA PRO A 61 -7.40 0.74 3.78
C PRO A 61 -7.92 1.90 2.92
N GLN A 62 -9.24 2.08 2.79
CA GLN A 62 -9.81 3.03 1.83
C GLN A 62 -9.40 4.48 2.09
N PRO A 63 -9.34 4.99 3.33
CA PRO A 63 -8.87 6.35 3.59
C PRO A 63 -7.43 6.60 3.10
N LEU A 64 -6.53 5.62 3.22
CA LEU A 64 -5.18 5.72 2.66
C LEU A 64 -5.18 5.72 1.13
N VAL A 65 -6.05 4.92 0.50
CA VAL A 65 -6.22 4.96 -0.96
C VAL A 65 -6.64 6.35 -1.41
N ASP A 66 -7.63 6.94 -0.73
CA ASP A 66 -8.14 8.27 -1.08
C ASP A 66 -7.10 9.37 -0.82
N LEU A 67 -6.31 9.25 0.26
CA LEU A 67 -5.22 10.17 0.57
C LEU A 67 -4.12 10.17 -0.49
N PHE A 68 -3.69 8.97 -0.94
CA PHE A 68 -2.55 8.82 -1.85
C PHE A 68 -2.94 8.96 -3.33
N LYS A 69 -4.18 8.65 -3.70
CA LYS A 69 -4.62 8.69 -5.08
C LYS A 69 -4.56 10.11 -5.65
N GLY A 70 -3.77 10.29 -6.70
CA GLY A 70 -3.59 11.59 -7.36
C GLY A 70 -2.63 12.54 -6.64
N GLN A 71 -1.97 12.10 -5.56
CA GLN A 71 -0.88 12.87 -4.95
C GLN A 71 0.30 12.97 -5.90
N ASN A 72 1.02 14.08 -5.78
CA ASN A 72 2.26 14.27 -6.54
C ASN A 72 3.26 13.17 -6.18
N GLY A 73 3.89 12.57 -7.20
CA GLY A 73 4.81 11.46 -7.03
C GLY A 73 4.16 10.09 -6.78
N VAL A 74 2.84 9.95 -6.76
CA VAL A 74 2.16 8.65 -6.65
C VAL A 74 1.64 8.20 -8.02
N SER A 75 2.07 7.03 -8.48
CA SER A 75 1.63 6.46 -9.77
C SER A 75 0.49 5.47 -9.63
N GLN A 76 0.40 4.76 -8.49
CA GLN A 76 -0.72 3.88 -8.14
C GLN A 76 -1.01 3.98 -6.64
N ALA A 77 -2.29 3.97 -6.29
CA ALA A 77 -2.77 3.74 -4.93
C ALA A 77 -4.06 2.91 -5.03
N PHE A 78 -4.11 1.76 -4.35
CA PHE A 78 -5.26 0.87 -4.36
C PHE A 78 -5.26 -0.06 -3.14
N SER A 79 -6.38 -0.73 -2.92
CA SER A 79 -6.53 -1.75 -1.88
C SER A 79 -6.58 -3.16 -2.47
N VAL A 80 -5.98 -4.11 -1.77
CA VAL A 80 -6.14 -5.55 -2.03
C VAL A 80 -7.16 -6.09 -1.03
N PRO A 81 -8.18 -6.84 -1.47
CA PRO A 81 -9.20 -7.37 -0.58
C PRO A 81 -8.61 -8.29 0.50
N GLY A 82 -9.11 -8.13 1.73
CA GLY A 82 -8.98 -9.08 2.83
C GLY A 82 -10.36 -9.56 3.31
N PRO A 83 -10.44 -10.25 4.45
CA PRO A 83 -9.32 -10.65 5.30
C PRO A 83 -8.48 -11.75 4.65
N ILE A 84 -7.19 -11.82 4.99
CA ILE A 84 -6.27 -12.89 4.60
C ILE A 84 -6.10 -13.82 5.80
N PRO A 85 -6.68 -15.04 5.79
CA PRO A 85 -6.59 -15.98 6.91
C PRO A 85 -5.15 -16.43 7.21
N PRO A 86 -4.87 -16.93 8.43
CA PRO A 86 -3.60 -17.59 8.76
C PRO A 86 -3.25 -18.70 7.76
N GLY A 87 -2.02 -18.72 7.27
CA GLY A 87 -1.53 -19.68 6.28
C GLY A 87 -2.01 -19.45 4.84
N ALA A 88 -2.87 -18.47 4.60
CA ALA A 88 -3.34 -18.10 3.26
C ALA A 88 -2.45 -17.04 2.61
N SER A 89 -2.68 -16.81 1.32
CA SER A 89 -1.97 -15.80 0.54
C SER A 89 -2.91 -15.02 -0.35
N THR A 90 -2.55 -13.78 -0.64
CA THR A 90 -3.17 -12.98 -1.72
C THR A 90 -2.14 -12.62 -2.79
N ASN A 91 -2.61 -12.32 -3.99
CA ASN A 91 -1.76 -11.97 -5.12
C ASN A 91 -2.32 -10.74 -5.84
N PHE A 92 -1.43 -9.85 -6.27
CA PHE A 92 -1.79 -8.70 -7.10
C PHE A 92 -0.65 -8.36 -8.05
N SER A 93 -0.96 -7.54 -9.07
CA SER A 93 0.03 -7.09 -10.05
C SER A 93 0.28 -5.59 -9.89
N LEU A 94 1.54 -5.20 -10.03
CA LEU A 94 2.00 -3.83 -9.97
C LEU A 94 2.62 -3.43 -11.29
N LYS A 95 2.35 -2.21 -11.72
CA LYS A 95 3.03 -1.59 -12.86
C LYS A 95 4.05 -0.60 -12.32
N VAL A 96 5.31 -0.68 -12.70
CA VAL A 96 6.36 0.20 -12.17
C VAL A 96 7.11 0.85 -13.31
N SER A 97 7.26 2.18 -13.26
CA SER A 97 7.85 3.02 -14.29
C SER A 97 9.12 3.71 -13.78
N GLY A 98 10.28 3.18 -14.15
CA GLY A 98 11.57 3.71 -13.68
C GLY A 98 11.88 3.34 -12.23
N ASN A 99 12.36 4.30 -11.44
CA ASN A 99 12.81 4.09 -10.06
C ASN A 99 11.73 4.57 -9.07
N GLU A 100 10.73 3.72 -8.85
CA GLU A 100 9.67 3.95 -7.86
C GLU A 100 9.82 2.99 -6.68
N TYR A 101 9.22 3.38 -5.57
CA TYR A 101 9.12 2.64 -4.32
C TYR A 101 7.74 1.97 -4.21
N LEU A 102 7.71 0.87 -3.47
CA LEU A 102 6.47 0.22 -3.03
C LEU A 102 6.30 0.49 -1.53
N SER A 103 5.15 1.04 -1.16
CA SER A 103 4.67 1.10 0.23
C SER A 103 3.43 0.22 0.38
N LEU A 104 3.35 -0.50 1.49
CA LEU A 104 2.28 -1.45 1.79
C LEU A 104 1.91 -1.38 3.28
N GLY A 105 0.62 -1.49 3.60
CA GLY A 105 0.13 -1.57 4.97
C GLY A 105 -1.08 -2.49 5.09
N THR A 106 -1.19 -3.22 6.20
CA THR A 106 -2.34 -4.07 6.56
C THR A 106 -2.40 -4.18 8.07
N MET A 107 -3.57 -4.51 8.61
CA MET A 107 -3.80 -4.64 10.05
C MET A 107 -3.81 -6.11 10.46
N ALA A 108 -3.22 -6.43 11.60
CA ALA A 108 -3.57 -7.64 12.33
C ALA A 108 -4.97 -7.46 12.97
N ILE A 109 -6.01 -8.08 12.39
CA ILE A 109 -7.40 -7.88 12.83
C ILE A 109 -7.59 -8.24 14.32
N ASN A 110 -8.45 -7.51 15.03
CA ASN A 110 -8.70 -7.65 16.48
C ASN A 110 -7.48 -7.27 17.36
N THR A 111 -6.51 -6.54 16.81
CA THR A 111 -5.55 -5.77 17.60
C THR A 111 -6.06 -4.33 17.72
N ASN A 112 -5.49 -3.52 18.62
CA ASN A 112 -5.88 -2.10 18.69
C ASN A 112 -5.25 -1.29 17.55
N ASP A 113 -3.97 -1.51 17.24
CA ASP A 113 -3.18 -0.63 16.37
C ASP A 113 -2.00 -1.36 15.69
N CYS A 114 -2.11 -2.67 15.42
CA CYS A 114 -1.01 -3.47 14.84
C CYS A 114 -1.16 -3.76 13.35
#